data_AF-A0A4R8L548-F1
#
_entry.id   AF-A0A4R8L548-F1
#
_cell.length_a   1.000
_cell.length_b   1.000
_cell.length_c   1.000
_cell.angle_alpha   90.00
_cell.angle_beta   90.00
_cell.angle_gamma   90.00
#
_symmetry.space_group_name_H-M   'P 1'
#
loop_
_entity.id
_entity.type
_entity.pdbx_description
1 polymer ?
#
loop_
_entity_poly.entity_id
_entity_poly.type
_entity_poly.pdbx_seq_one_letter_code
_entity_poly.pdbx_strand_id
1 'polypeptide(L)'
;MQYEVRALSRDNRIVALTVDAQDENDARRQVEAQGLHATELAPLRSLRRPAASRGKLSLVLFSEELLALLTAGLSIVEGLEALLEREG
;
A
#
# COMPACT_ATOMS: atom_id res chain seq x y z
N MET A 1 20.39 -11.14 6.89
CA MET A 1 20.36 -9.72 6.45
C MET A 1 19.07 -9.14 6.97
N GLN A 2 19.04 -7.90 7.44
CA GLN A 2 17.81 -7.33 7.96
C GLN A 2 17.00 -6.66 6.86
N TYR A 3 15.69 -6.87 6.90
CA TYR A 3 14.70 -6.28 6.01
C TYR A 3 13.68 -5.51 6.83
N GLU A 4 13.42 -4.27 6.44
CA GLU A 4 12.23 -3.54 6.87
C GLU A 4 11.05 -3.97 6.00
N VAL A 5 9.97 -4.40 6.63
CA VAL A 5 8.78 -4.88 5.96
C VAL A 5 7.57 -4.10 6.46
N ARG A 6 6.82 -3.51 5.53
CA ARG A 6 5.45 -3.05 5.78
C ARG A 6 4.52 -4.18 5.40
N ALA A 7 3.63 -4.54 6.32
CA ALA A 7 2.69 -5.63 6.13
C ALA A 7 1.28 -5.24 6.59
N LEU A 8 0.27 -5.87 5.98
CA LEU A 8 -1.13 -5.76 6.37
C LEU A 8 -1.49 -6.93 7.30
N SER A 9 -2.03 -6.61 8.48
CA SER A 9 -2.57 -7.59 9.41
C SER A 9 -3.96 -8.05 9.01
N ARG A 10 -4.42 -9.16 9.61
CA ARG A 10 -5.81 -9.65 9.43
C ARG A 10 -6.87 -8.64 9.87
N ASP A 11 -6.55 -7.80 10.85
CA ASP A 11 -7.41 -6.70 11.30
C ASP A 11 -7.33 -5.44 10.41
N ASN A 12 -6.83 -5.56 9.18
CA ASN A 12 -6.62 -4.48 8.20
C ASN A 12 -5.77 -3.31 8.71
N ARG A 13 -4.75 -3.57 9.55
CA ARG A 13 -3.80 -2.56 10.01
C ARG A 13 -2.45 -2.72 9.30
N ILE A 14 -1.85 -1.59 8.94
CA ILE A 14 -0.47 -1.59 8.44
C ILE A 14 0.48 -1.62 9.63
N VAL A 15 1.37 -2.61 9.64
CA VAL A 15 2.44 -2.77 10.62
C VAL A 15 3.79 -2.69 9.92
N ALA A 16 4.75 -2.03 10.57
CA ALA A 16 6.15 -2.04 10.14
C ALA A 16 6.94 -2.94 11.09
N LEU A 17 7.67 -3.90 10.53
CA LEU A 17 8.51 -4.81 11.30
C LEU A 17 9.86 -5.01 10.62
N THR A 18 10.85 -5.41 11.40
CA THR A 18 12.16 -5.82 10.89
C THR A 18 12.31 -7.33 11.03
N VAL A 19 12.71 -7.99 9.95
CA VAL A 19 12.96 -9.44 9.90
C VAL A 19 14.38 -9.72 9.44
N ASP A 20 15.02 -10.70 10.07
CA ASP A 20 16.31 -11.22 9.63
C ASP A 20 16.07 -12.38 8.65
N ALA A 21 16.44 -12.15 7.39
CA ALA A 21 16.22 -13.08 6.29
C ALA A 21 17.45 -13.20 5.39
N GLN A 22 17.52 -14.29 4.64
CA GLN A 22 18.60 -14.52 3.68
C GLN A 22 18.41 -13.71 2.40
N ASP A 23 17.17 -13.52 1.97
CA ASP A 23 16.79 -12.71 0.82
C ASP A 23 15.37 -12.14 0.99
N GLU A 24 14.87 -11.39 0.00
CA GLU A 24 13.53 -10.79 0.05
C GLU A 24 12.40 -11.84 0.05
N ASN A 25 12.60 -12.98 -0.63
CA ASN A 25 11.59 -14.04 -0.69
C ASN A 25 11.49 -14.78 0.63
N ASP A 26 12.61 -14.99 1.31
CA ASP A 26 12.68 -15.49 2.67
C ASP A 26 12.00 -14.53 3.66
N ALA A 27 12.30 -13.22 3.58
CA ALA A 27 11.64 -12.20 4.41
C ALA A 27 10.12 -12.21 4.22
N ARG A 28 9.64 -12.29 2.97
CA ARG A 28 8.21 -12.37 2.64
C ARG A 28 7.56 -13.63 3.22
N ARG A 29 8.17 -14.80 3.03
CA ARG A 29 7.67 -16.06 3.59
C ARG A 29 7.59 -16.03 5.12
N GLN A 30 8.58 -15.45 5.79
CA GLN A 30 8.56 -15.31 7.25
C GLN A 30 7.43 -14.40 7.75
N VAL A 31 7.14 -13.31 7.03
CA VAL A 31 6.04 -12.38 7.35
C VAL A 31 4.68 -13.05 7.08
N GLU A 32 4.56 -13.76 5.96
CA GLU A 32 3.35 -14.50 5.59
C GLU A 32 3.05 -15.66 6.54
N ALA A 33 4.07 -16.35 7.05
CA ALA A 33 3.93 -17.38 8.07
C ALA A 33 3.35 -16.83 9.40
N GLN A 34 3.50 -15.54 9.67
CA GLN A 34 2.88 -14.85 10.81
C GLN A 34 1.42 -14.45 10.54
N GLY A 35 0.88 -14.80 9.37
CA GLY A 35 -0.48 -14.45 8.95
C GLY A 35 -0.64 -12.99 8.54
N LEU A 36 0.47 -12.31 8.22
CA LEU A 36 0.52 -10.96 7.69
C LEU A 36 0.70 -10.99 6.16
N HIS A 37 0.27 -9.96 5.45
CA HIS A 37 0.52 -9.83 4.02
C HIS A 37 1.56 -8.75 3.76
N ALA A 38 2.74 -9.10 3.23
CA ALA A 38 3.82 -8.15 3.01
C ALA A 38 3.50 -7.21 1.83
N THR A 39 3.37 -5.91 2.09
CA THR A 39 3.02 -4.89 1.09
C THR A 39 4.25 -4.17 0.52
N GLU A 40 5.29 -3.97 1.33
CA GLU A 40 6.57 -3.40 0.89
C GLU A 40 7.72 -4.06 1.66
N LEU A 41 8.81 -4.43 0.98
CA LEU A 41 10.01 -4.98 1.60
C LEU A 41 11.24 -4.20 1.12
N ALA A 42 12.11 -3.83 2.05
CA ALA A 42 13.37 -3.15 1.73
C ALA A 42 14.50 -3.68 2.62
N PRO A 43 15.68 -4.00 2.07
CA PRO A 43 16.83 -4.36 2.89
C PRO A 43 17.27 -3.15 3.72
N LEU A 44 17.42 -3.35 5.04
CA LEU A 44 17.73 -2.32 6.04
C LEU A 44 19.09 -1.64 5.79
N ARG A 45 19.95 -2.27 4.98
CA ARG A 45 21.27 -1.74 4.57
C ARG A 45 21.25 -0.96 3.26
N SER A 46 20.14 -0.94 2.51
CA SER A 46 20.08 -0.09 1.32
C SER A 46 19.90 1.36 1.75
N LEU A 47 20.86 2.20 1.33
CA LEU A 47 20.83 3.66 1.41
C LEU A 47 19.41 4.18 1.47
N ARG A 48 19.11 5.06 2.44
CA ARG A 48 17.87 5.84 2.54
C ARG A 48 17.53 6.41 1.16
N ARG A 49 16.80 5.65 0.35
CA ARG A 49 16.20 6.19 -0.85
C ARG A 49 15.21 7.20 -0.31
N PRO A 50 15.23 8.47 -0.76
CA PRO A 50 14.10 9.33 -0.50
C PRO A 50 12.89 8.52 -0.94
N ALA A 51 11.95 8.27 -0.02
CA ALA A 51 10.70 7.63 -0.37
C ALA A 51 10.23 8.37 -1.61
N ALA A 52 10.24 7.70 -2.77
CA ALA A 52 9.74 8.30 -3.98
C ALA A 52 8.35 8.75 -3.58
N SER A 53 8.13 10.07 -3.56
CA SER A 53 6.86 10.66 -3.22
C SER A 53 5.91 10.21 -4.32
N ARG A 54 5.42 8.97 -4.25
CA ARG A 54 4.13 8.61 -4.84
C ARG A 54 3.22 9.71 -4.33
N GLY A 55 2.72 10.54 -5.24
CA GLY A 55 1.85 11.65 -4.90
C GLY A 55 0.88 11.17 -3.84
N LYS A 56 0.85 11.84 -2.68
CA LYS A 56 -0.02 11.40 -1.60
C LYS A 56 -1.45 11.55 -2.11
N LEU A 57 -2.06 10.44 -2.51
CA LEU A 57 -3.48 10.41 -2.79
C LEU A 57 -4.19 10.88 -1.53
N SER A 58 -4.86 12.02 -1.62
CA SER A 58 -5.72 12.47 -0.54
C SER A 58 -6.95 11.57 -0.55
N LEU A 59 -6.94 10.54 0.30
CA LEU A 59 -8.07 9.61 0.42
C LEU A 59 -9.37 10.33 0.75
N VAL A 60 -9.30 11.46 1.46
CA VAL A 60 -10.46 12.30 1.75
C VAL A 60 -11.03 12.90 0.47
N LEU A 61 -10.19 13.58 -0.32
CA LEU A 61 -10.63 14.22 -1.58
C LEU A 61 -11.14 13.17 -2.57
N PHE A 62 -10.43 12.06 -2.71
CA PHE A 62 -10.88 10.93 -3.53
C PHE A 62 -12.27 10.43 -3.11
N SER A 63 -12.51 10.28 -1.80
CA SER A 63 -13.79 9.80 -1.29
C SER A 63 -14.91 10.81 -1.51
N GLU A 64 -14.63 12.11 -1.39
CA GLU A 64 -15.59 13.19 -1.67
C GLU A 64 -15.98 13.22 -3.15
N GLU A 65 -15.01 13.07 -4.05
CA GLU A 65 -15.26 13.06 -5.49
C GLU A 65 -16.00 11.79 -5.93
N LEU A 66 -15.62 10.62 -5.40
CA LEU A 66 -16.36 9.38 -5.65
C LEU A 66 -17.79 9.50 -5.15
N LEU A 67 -18.01 10.04 -3.95
CA LEU A 67 -19.35 10.28 -3.41
C LEU A 67 -20.17 11.19 -4.33
N ALA A 68 -19.57 12.27 -4.84
CA ALA A 68 -20.25 13.18 -5.76
C ALA A 68 -20.68 12.47 -7.05
N LEU A 69 -19.81 11.64 -7.64
CA LEU A 69 -20.11 10.87 -8.86
C LEU A 69 -21.23 9.84 -8.61
N LEU A 70 -21.16 9.10 -7.50
CA LEU A 70 -22.21 8.15 -7.12
C LEU A 70 -23.54 8.85 -6.85
N THR A 71 -23.51 10.01 -6.20
CA THR A 71 -24.72 10.82 -5.93
C THR A 71 -25.32 11.40 -7.22
N ALA A 72 -24.48 11.67 -8.22
CA ALA A 72 -24.91 12.07 -9.57
C ALA A 72 -25.49 10.90 -10.38
N GLY A 73 -25.46 9.67 -9.85
CA GLY A 73 -26.08 8.49 -10.44
C GLY A 73 -25.14 7.64 -11.29
N LEU A 74 -23.82 7.91 -11.27
CA LEU A 74 -22.86 7.01 -11.91
C LEU A 74 -22.76 5.71 -11.11
N SER A 75 -22.57 4.60 -11.82
CA SER A 75 -22.19 3.36 -11.18
C SER A 75 -20.78 3.46 -10.57
N ILE A 76 -20.47 2.56 -9.64
CA ILE A 76 -19.13 2.50 -9.01
C ILE A 76 -18.02 2.32 -10.05
N VAL A 77 -18.28 1.55 -11.11
CA VAL A 77 -17.28 1.32 -12.17
C VAL A 77 -17.02 2.62 -12.93
N GLU A 78 -18.08 3.28 -13.42
CA GLU A 78 -17.98 4.54 -14.17
C GLU A 78 -17.36 5.66 -13.31
N GLY A 79 -17.71 5.73 -12.03
CA GLY A 79 -17.15 6.69 -11.09
C GLY A 79 -15.65 6.50 -10.88
N LEU A 80 -15.19 5.25 -10.75
CA LEU A 80 -13.76 4.95 -10.62
C LEU A 80 -12.98 5.25 -11.91
N GLU A 81 -13.57 4.96 -13.07
CA GLU A 81 -12.97 5.28 -14.38
C GLU A 81 -12.81 6.81 -14.55
N ALA A 82 -13.85 7.58 -14.24
CA ALA A 82 -13.80 9.04 -14.31
C ALA A 82 -12.76 9.67 -13.36
N LEU A 83 -12.53 9.07 -12.18
CA LEU A 83 -11.49 9.52 -11.26
C LEU A 83 -10.09 9.17 -11.76
N LEU A 84 -9.91 8.01 -12.37
CA LEU A 84 -8.63 7.55 -12.92
C LEU A 84 -8.14 8.47 -14.05
N GLU A 85 -9.05 8.94 -14.92
CA GLU A 85 -8.73 9.89 -15.99
C GLU A 85 -8.19 11.24 -15.48
N ARG A 86 -8.48 11.62 -14.22
CA ARG A 86 -8.05 12.89 -13.63
C ARG A 86 -6.69 12.81 -12.93
N GLU A 87 -6.28 11.63 -12.48
CA GLU A 87 -5.01 11.43 -11.76
C GLU A 87 -3.83 11.05 -12.67
N GLY A 88 -4.09 10.69 -13.93
CA GLY A 88 -3.07 10.40 -14.96
C GLY A 88 -2.54 11.63 -15.68
#